data_AF-A0A8H3C4L0-F1
#
_entry.id   AF-A0A8H3C4L0-F1
#
_cell.length_a   1.000
_cell.length_b   1.000
_cell.length_c   1.000
_cell.angle_alpha   90.00
_cell.angle_beta   90.00
_cell.angle_gamma   90.00
#
_symmetry.space_group_name_H-M   'P 1'
#
loop_
_entity.id
_entity.type
_entity.pdbx_description
1 polymer ?
#
loop_
_entity_poly.entity_id
_entity_poly.type
_entity_poly.pdbx_seq_one_letter_code
_entity_poly.pdbx_strand_id
1 'polypeptide(L)'
;MHGMPGAYGPSSRSSIPSLNVGISSYITTAGRYKRSLDFEASLEGIRPYFHLREHYEEVAKEIRQLERSGDTTLLEAYKAKRAEFVWAWYQKTVPLVQWAVKQRAEHQAKLNILKEARIEGRLLKLGLELIDVRNCRHWCPQWASLVDTAKPFDEEVNWIEMLPSLFNSVELARKERLRTEAEQHRSDRKRIIKDWLTLLSEQLQHMNITITLCWKEPASNSANAPCAALYLPAFKRWAQSIRIRSLPSMGYMMSNWPQLKNILGQPTSPNLETFRGELENKKRYFMKEFSSWRPNLEAALAKTLPMGTTPTEVQTSEFDLKAFINDGSMTETNTRLSRDLRCLLRADAVFKHKDVPKSVYYPDGFIGWTINELMPTYDIESSRVTIAILNELQRPDASYLEMQAHGRSFLCARCANDSGYLPWEGIVDHYVHEHKQWQEDSGQDATCSEKRHHLVVTHDLNDGKSLIRLV
;
A
#
# COMPACT_ATOMS: atom_id res chain seq x y z
N MET A 1 52.60 -35.15 0.75
CA MET A 1 51.68 -35.59 -0.32
C MET A 1 50.42 -34.76 -0.18
N HIS A 2 50.38 -33.63 -0.91
CA HIS A 2 49.49 -33.41 -2.07
C HIS A 2 48.03 -33.69 -1.73
N GLY A 3 47.10 -32.75 -1.70
CA GLY A 3 47.03 -31.41 -2.28
C GLY A 3 45.59 -31.21 -2.77
N MET A 4 45.04 -30.00 -2.59
CA MET A 4 44.03 -29.31 -3.43
C MET A 4 43.14 -28.41 -2.56
N PRO A 5 43.26 -27.07 -2.69
CA PRO A 5 42.27 -26.12 -2.20
C PRO A 5 41.24 -25.78 -3.29
N GLY A 6 39.97 -25.75 -2.90
CA GLY A 6 38.85 -25.36 -3.76
C GLY A 6 38.88 -23.85 -4.08
N ALA A 7 38.85 -23.54 -5.37
CA ALA A 7 38.84 -22.19 -5.90
C ALA A 7 37.45 -21.54 -5.74
N TYR A 8 37.45 -20.33 -5.17
CA TYR A 8 36.34 -19.39 -5.22
C TYR A 8 36.20 -18.82 -6.64
N GLY A 9 35.05 -19.03 -7.27
CA GLY A 9 34.68 -18.36 -8.52
C GLY A 9 34.12 -16.96 -8.24
N PRO A 10 34.46 -15.93 -9.04
CA PRO A 10 33.88 -14.60 -8.88
C PRO A 10 32.51 -14.49 -9.54
N SER A 11 31.60 -13.93 -8.74
CA SER A 11 30.23 -13.56 -9.04
C SER A 11 30.13 -12.55 -10.19
N SER A 12 29.22 -12.86 -11.12
CA SER A 12 28.34 -11.95 -11.89
C SER A 12 28.79 -10.50 -12.10
N ARG A 13 29.28 -10.22 -13.32
CA ARG A 13 29.29 -8.88 -13.90
C ARG A 13 27.85 -8.39 -14.08
N SER A 14 27.53 -7.25 -13.48
CA SER A 14 26.31 -6.49 -13.72
C SER A 14 26.37 -5.85 -15.11
N SER A 15 25.44 -6.26 -15.97
CA SER A 15 25.19 -5.66 -17.28
C SER A 15 24.59 -4.26 -17.10
N ILE A 16 25.30 -3.25 -17.59
CA ILE A 16 24.80 -1.89 -17.76
C ILE A 16 23.96 -1.86 -19.05
N PRO A 17 22.73 -1.34 -19.06
CA PRO A 17 21.94 -1.24 -20.27
C PRO A 17 22.50 -0.12 -21.16
N SER A 18 22.97 -0.50 -22.35
CA SER A 18 23.33 0.40 -23.45
C SER A 18 22.06 1.01 -24.06
N LEU A 19 21.89 2.32 -23.86
CA LEU A 19 20.90 3.14 -24.57
C LEU A 19 21.32 3.27 -26.05
N ASN A 20 20.73 2.42 -26.89
CA ASN A 20 20.74 2.57 -28.35
C ASN A 20 19.74 3.67 -28.74
N VAL A 21 20.24 4.87 -29.02
CA VAL A 21 19.46 5.90 -29.73
C VAL A 21 19.79 5.78 -31.21
N GLY A 22 18.83 5.25 -31.98
CA GLY A 22 18.90 5.18 -33.42
C GLY A 22 18.82 6.56 -34.04
N ILE A 23 19.87 6.96 -34.76
CA ILE A 23 19.83 8.10 -35.68
C ILE A 23 19.70 7.52 -37.07
N SER A 24 18.50 7.65 -37.65
CA SER A 24 18.26 7.39 -39.06
C SER A 24 17.51 8.55 -39.69
N SER A 25 18.14 9.08 -40.74
CA SER A 25 17.54 9.45 -42.02
C SER A 25 17.31 10.94 -42.36
N TYR A 26 17.70 11.21 -43.62
CA TYR A 26 17.35 12.30 -44.54
C TYR A 26 18.00 13.68 -44.34
N ILE A 27 19.12 13.90 -45.04
CA ILE A 27 19.56 15.23 -45.47
C ILE A 27 19.20 15.39 -46.95
N THR A 28 18.11 16.10 -47.22
CA THR A 28 17.73 16.61 -48.53
C THR A 28 18.47 17.92 -48.83
N THR A 29 18.82 18.09 -50.10
CA THR A 29 19.74 19.09 -50.67
C THR A 29 19.16 20.52 -50.74
N ALA A 30 18.27 20.91 -49.81
CA ALA A 30 17.64 22.23 -49.75
C ALA A 30 18.09 23.09 -48.54
N GLY A 31 19.11 22.65 -47.80
CA GLY A 31 19.52 23.22 -46.51
C GLY A 31 20.61 24.30 -46.52
N ARG A 32 21.00 24.87 -47.68
CA ARG A 32 22.07 25.89 -47.71
C ARG A 32 21.61 27.31 -47.44
N TYR A 33 20.38 27.68 -47.78
CA TYR A 33 19.87 29.04 -47.55
C TYR A 33 19.16 29.23 -46.20
N LYS A 34 18.60 28.16 -45.61
CA LYS A 34 17.90 28.24 -44.31
C LYS A 34 18.84 28.26 -43.09
N ARG A 35 20.07 27.75 -43.23
CA ARG A 35 21.11 27.81 -42.17
C ARG A 35 21.57 29.22 -41.83
N SER A 36 21.39 30.20 -42.71
CA SER A 36 21.81 31.58 -42.43
C SER A 36 20.92 32.26 -41.38
N LEU A 37 19.63 31.94 -41.33
CA LEU A 37 18.66 32.58 -40.42
C LEU A 37 18.55 31.84 -39.08
N ASP A 38 18.64 30.51 -39.06
CA ASP A 38 18.67 29.73 -37.81
C ASP A 38 20.01 29.89 -37.05
N PHE A 39 21.06 30.35 -37.73
CA PHE A 39 22.38 30.62 -37.12
C PHE A 39 22.42 31.92 -36.32
N GLU A 40 21.63 32.94 -36.70
CA GLU A 40 21.53 34.18 -35.93
C GLU A 40 20.80 33.97 -34.58
N ALA A 41 19.82 33.07 -34.53
CA ALA A 41 19.10 32.72 -33.30
C ALA A 41 19.94 31.86 -32.32
N SER A 42 20.92 31.10 -32.82
CA SER A 42 21.83 30.27 -32.00
C SER A 42 22.97 31.07 -31.34
N LEU A 43 23.16 32.34 -31.71
CA LEU A 43 24.25 33.20 -31.23
C LEU A 43 23.84 34.09 -30.04
N GLU A 44 22.59 34.04 -29.56
CA GLU A 44 22.09 34.89 -28.47
C GLU A 44 22.79 34.71 -27.10
N GLY A 45 23.73 33.77 -26.97
CA GLY A 45 24.59 33.64 -25.79
C GLY A 45 26.11 33.74 -26.05
N ILE A 46 26.53 33.77 -27.32
CA ILE A 46 27.95 33.86 -27.69
C ILE A 46 28.26 35.34 -27.88
N ARG A 47 28.91 35.94 -26.87
CA ARG A 47 29.31 37.36 -26.89
C ARG A 47 29.90 37.74 -28.27
N PRO A 48 29.57 38.93 -28.79
CA PRO A 48 30.12 39.41 -30.05
C PRO A 48 31.65 39.29 -29.99
N TYR A 49 32.21 38.60 -30.97
CA TYR A 49 33.64 38.40 -31.10
C TYR A 49 34.35 39.75 -30.93
N PHE A 50 35.40 39.78 -30.10
CA PHE A 50 36.21 40.97 -29.93
C PHE A 50 36.85 41.31 -31.28
N HIS A 51 36.25 42.23 -32.02
CA HIS A 51 36.90 42.84 -33.16
C HIS A 51 37.77 43.96 -32.64
N LEU A 52 39.01 44.03 -33.14
CA LEU A 52 39.78 45.26 -32.99
C LEU A 52 38.94 46.38 -33.61
N ARG A 53 38.69 47.42 -32.82
CA ARG A 53 37.87 48.57 -33.21
C ARG A 53 38.26 49.10 -34.59
N GLU A 54 39.56 49.13 -34.85
CA GLU A 54 40.16 49.55 -36.11
C GLU A 54 39.68 48.72 -37.31
N HIS A 55 39.67 47.38 -37.21
CA HIS A 55 39.19 46.51 -38.28
C HIS A 55 37.68 46.63 -38.51
N TYR A 56 36.90 46.88 -37.46
CA TYR A 56 35.47 47.15 -37.62
C TYR A 56 35.24 48.48 -38.35
N GLU A 57 35.96 49.52 -37.93
CA GLU A 57 35.86 50.86 -38.54
C GLU A 57 36.31 50.85 -40.00
N GLU A 58 37.34 50.08 -40.34
CA GLU A 58 37.81 49.89 -41.72
C GLU A 58 36.75 49.22 -42.60
N VAL A 59 36.19 48.08 -42.15
CA VAL A 59 35.11 47.39 -42.88
C VAL A 59 33.89 48.28 -43.02
N ALA A 60 33.50 48.99 -41.96
CA ALA A 60 32.38 49.92 -42.00
C ALA A 60 32.64 51.13 -42.91
N LYS A 61 33.89 51.56 -43.07
CA LYS A 61 34.29 52.62 -44.01
C LYS A 61 34.19 52.12 -45.45
N GLU A 62 34.69 50.93 -45.74
CA GLU A 62 34.63 50.31 -47.08
C GLU A 62 33.18 50.07 -47.52
N ILE A 63 32.33 49.51 -46.64
CA ILE A 63 30.90 49.32 -46.92
C ILE A 63 30.23 50.65 -47.25
N ARG A 64 30.44 51.69 -46.43
CA ARG A 64 29.87 53.02 -46.68
C ARG A 64 30.38 53.67 -47.97
N GLN A 65 31.62 53.39 -48.38
CA GLN A 65 32.16 53.87 -49.65
C GLN A 65 31.50 53.18 -50.85
N LEU A 66 31.31 51.85 -50.76
CA LEU A 66 30.63 51.06 -51.79
C LEU A 66 29.13 51.37 -51.88
N GLU A 67 28.47 51.69 -50.77
CA GLU A 67 27.07 52.16 -50.78
C GLU A 67 26.94 53.51 -51.51
N ARG A 68 27.90 54.42 -51.32
CA ARG A 68 27.90 55.75 -51.97
C ARG A 68 28.18 55.69 -53.46
N SER A 69 28.88 54.68 -53.96
CA SER A 69 29.17 54.57 -55.39
C SER A 69 27.95 54.11 -56.21
N GLY A 70 26.92 53.56 -55.56
CA GLY A 70 25.70 53.07 -56.22
C GLY A 70 25.87 51.74 -56.96
N ASP A 71 27.05 51.12 -56.94
CA ASP A 71 27.28 49.81 -57.56
C ASP A 71 26.89 48.68 -56.61
N THR A 72 25.62 48.28 -56.70
CA THR A 72 25.03 47.21 -55.88
C THR A 72 25.73 45.87 -56.10
N THR A 73 26.26 45.62 -57.30
CA THR A 73 26.90 44.34 -57.64
C THR A 73 28.25 44.20 -56.94
N LEU A 74 29.05 45.27 -56.93
CA LEU A 74 30.32 45.31 -56.19
C LEU A 74 30.11 45.20 -54.67
N LEU A 75 29.08 45.88 -54.13
CA LEU A 75 28.75 45.82 -52.71
C LEU A 75 28.38 44.40 -52.28
N GLU A 76 27.52 43.72 -53.03
CA GLU A 76 27.11 42.33 -52.72
C GLU A 76 28.28 41.34 -52.89
N ALA A 77 29.12 41.51 -53.91
CA ALA A 77 30.33 40.69 -54.07
C ALA A 77 31.32 40.89 -52.90
N TYR A 78 31.49 42.13 -52.43
CA TYR A 78 32.31 42.44 -51.26
C TYR A 78 31.73 41.78 -49.98
N LYS A 79 30.42 41.92 -49.73
CA LYS A 79 29.75 41.30 -48.59
C LYS A 79 29.91 39.77 -48.62
N ALA A 80 29.70 39.14 -49.77
CA ALA A 80 29.86 37.69 -49.93
C ALA A 80 31.30 37.25 -49.61
N LYS A 81 32.31 37.92 -50.19
CA LYS A 81 33.72 37.65 -49.92
C LYS A 81 34.08 37.87 -48.45
N ARG A 82 33.52 38.90 -47.81
CA ARG A 82 33.74 39.16 -46.39
C ARG A 82 33.07 38.11 -45.51
N ALA A 83 31.87 37.67 -45.85
CA ALA A 83 31.18 36.58 -45.15
C ALA A 83 31.98 35.27 -45.21
N GLU A 84 32.53 34.91 -46.37
CA GLU A 84 33.43 33.75 -46.51
C GLU A 84 34.67 33.87 -45.64
N PHE A 85 35.31 35.05 -45.63
CA PHE A 85 36.47 35.32 -44.79
C PHE A 85 36.14 35.20 -43.30
N VAL A 86 35.05 35.82 -42.84
CA VAL A 86 34.60 35.76 -41.44
C VAL A 86 34.27 34.32 -41.05
N TRP A 87 33.61 33.57 -41.93
CA TRP A 87 33.30 32.16 -41.69
C TRP A 87 34.57 31.30 -41.59
N ALA A 88 35.53 31.48 -42.50
CA ALA A 88 36.81 30.77 -42.44
C ALA A 88 37.58 31.10 -41.16
N TRP A 89 37.54 32.36 -40.71
CA TRP A 89 38.15 32.78 -39.46
C TRP A 89 37.41 32.20 -38.23
N TYR A 90 36.08 32.18 -38.26
CA TYR A 90 35.26 31.52 -37.24
C TYR A 90 35.64 30.03 -37.11
N GLN A 91 35.68 29.28 -38.21
CA GLN A 91 36.06 27.86 -38.18
C GLN A 91 37.47 27.64 -37.60
N LYS A 92 38.40 28.57 -37.86
CA LYS A 92 39.76 28.51 -37.29
C LYS A 92 39.81 28.88 -35.80
N THR A 93 38.94 29.78 -35.34
CA THR A 93 38.95 30.30 -33.96
C THR A 93 38.03 29.54 -33.01
N VAL A 94 36.99 28.86 -33.50
CA VAL A 94 36.07 28.05 -32.69
C VAL A 94 36.80 27.06 -31.78
N PRO A 95 37.77 26.25 -32.24
CA PRO A 95 38.48 25.33 -31.36
C PRO A 95 39.22 26.06 -30.23
N LEU A 96 39.79 27.24 -30.50
CA LEU A 96 40.48 28.05 -29.50
C LEU A 96 39.50 28.65 -28.48
N VAL A 97 38.34 29.13 -28.92
CA VAL A 97 37.27 29.64 -28.03
C VAL A 97 36.73 28.52 -27.16
N GLN A 98 36.42 27.35 -27.73
CA GLN A 98 35.97 26.18 -26.98
C GLN A 98 37.02 25.71 -25.97
N TRP A 99 38.30 25.69 -26.37
CA TRP A 99 39.40 25.41 -25.46
C TRP A 99 39.47 26.42 -24.31
N ALA A 100 39.36 27.73 -24.58
CA ALA A 100 39.41 28.76 -23.56
C ALA A 100 38.21 28.69 -22.58
N VAL A 101 37.01 28.41 -23.09
CA VAL A 101 35.81 28.18 -22.27
C VAL A 101 35.98 26.95 -21.39
N LYS A 102 36.50 25.85 -21.96
CA LYS A 102 36.81 24.62 -21.22
C LYS A 102 37.85 24.87 -20.13
N GLN A 103 38.95 25.55 -20.45
CA GLN A 103 39.99 25.90 -19.46
C GLN A 103 39.43 26.78 -18.34
N ARG A 104 38.59 27.76 -18.66
CA ARG A 104 37.92 28.60 -17.65
C ARG A 104 37.00 27.76 -16.76
N ALA A 105 36.20 26.86 -17.33
CA ALA A 105 35.32 25.98 -16.58
C ALA A 105 36.12 25.02 -15.67
N GLU A 106 37.19 24.41 -16.18
CA GLU A 106 38.09 23.54 -15.41
C GLU A 106 38.77 24.30 -14.27
N HIS A 107 39.24 25.52 -14.54
CA HIS A 107 39.84 26.38 -13.53
C HIS A 107 38.81 26.77 -12.45
N GLN A 108 37.61 27.18 -12.85
CA GLN A 108 36.54 27.52 -11.91
C GLN A 108 36.13 26.30 -11.07
N ALA A 109 36.04 25.11 -11.66
CA ALA A 109 35.73 23.88 -10.93
C ALA A 109 36.80 23.58 -9.87
N LYS A 110 38.09 23.73 -10.20
CA LYS A 110 39.19 23.58 -9.24
C LYS A 110 39.10 24.59 -8.10
N LEU A 111 38.81 25.86 -8.42
CA LEU A 111 38.60 26.89 -7.41
C LEU A 111 37.41 26.56 -6.50
N ASN A 112 36.29 26.12 -7.06
CA ASN A 112 35.11 25.74 -6.30
C ASN A 112 35.42 24.58 -5.35
N ILE A 113 36.12 23.53 -5.80
CA ILE A 113 36.55 22.41 -4.93
C ILE A 113 37.38 22.91 -3.75
N LEU A 114 38.35 23.80 -3.98
CA LEU A 114 39.19 24.36 -2.91
C LEU A 114 38.37 25.23 -1.95
N LYS A 115 37.43 26.02 -2.46
CA LYS A 115 36.51 26.83 -1.64
C LYS A 115 35.60 25.94 -0.79
N GLU A 116 34.99 24.92 -1.38
CA GLU A 116 34.13 23.95 -0.68
C GLU A 116 34.91 23.26 0.45
N ALA A 117 36.11 22.75 0.18
CA ALA A 117 36.96 22.11 1.19
C ALA A 117 37.32 23.08 2.34
N ARG A 118 37.55 24.36 2.01
CA ARG A 118 37.84 25.40 3.00
C ARG A 118 36.62 25.74 3.86
N ILE A 119 35.45 25.89 3.25
CA ILE A 119 34.19 26.12 3.95
C ILE A 119 33.89 24.93 4.86
N GLU A 120 34.01 23.70 4.36
CA GLU A 120 33.85 22.47 5.13
C GLU A 120 34.79 22.47 6.33
N GLY A 121 36.09 22.68 6.13
CA GLY A 121 37.08 22.72 7.20
C GLY A 121 36.78 23.78 8.27
N ARG A 122 36.21 24.94 7.90
CA ARG A 122 35.81 25.98 8.86
C ARG A 122 34.55 25.61 9.63
N LEU A 123 33.54 25.06 8.96
CA LEU A 123 32.32 24.58 9.62
C LEU A 123 32.62 23.44 10.60
N LEU A 124 33.53 22.52 10.24
CA LEU A 124 34.00 21.46 11.13
C LEU A 124 34.72 22.01 12.38
N LYS A 125 35.52 23.08 12.23
CA LYS A 125 36.17 23.76 13.37
C LYS A 125 35.18 24.40 14.33
N LEU A 126 33.94 24.69 13.89
CA LEU A 126 32.85 25.15 14.75
C LEU A 126 32.13 24.01 15.48
N GLY A 127 32.58 22.76 15.32
CA GLY A 127 31.99 21.59 15.98
C GLY A 127 30.79 21.00 15.25
N LEU A 128 30.58 21.36 13.98
CA LEU A 128 29.51 20.79 13.15
C LEU A 128 29.92 19.41 12.62
N GLU A 129 28.94 18.51 12.48
CA GLU A 129 29.20 17.16 11.96
C GLU A 129 29.41 17.16 10.44
N LEU A 130 30.36 16.37 9.98
CA LEU A 130 30.73 16.29 8.55
C LEU A 130 29.55 15.96 7.64
N ILE A 131 28.65 15.08 8.08
CA ILE A 131 27.48 14.68 7.30
C ILE A 131 26.50 15.85 7.09
N ASP A 132 26.30 16.68 8.11
CA ASP A 132 25.41 17.84 8.05
C ASP A 132 26.04 18.94 7.18
N VAL A 133 27.35 19.12 7.27
CA VAL A 133 28.13 20.06 6.45
C VAL A 133 28.09 19.69 4.97
N ARG A 134 28.27 18.41 4.62
CA ARG A 134 28.21 17.96 3.21
C ARG A 134 26.82 18.12 2.61
N ASN A 135 25.78 17.90 3.41
CA ASN A 135 24.40 18.06 2.96
C ASN A 135 23.97 19.55 2.88
N CYS A 136 24.67 20.46 3.55
CA CYS A 136 24.38 21.91 3.55
C CYS A 136 24.18 22.49 2.15
N ARG A 137 24.96 22.04 1.17
CA ARG A 137 24.85 22.50 -0.23
C ARG A 137 23.44 22.31 -0.81
N HIS A 138 22.78 21.20 -0.49
CA HIS A 138 21.41 20.93 -0.93
C HIS A 138 20.39 21.84 -0.26
N TRP A 139 20.64 22.21 1.01
CA TRP A 139 19.73 22.99 1.86
C TRP A 139 20.00 24.50 1.84
N CYS A 140 21.00 24.95 1.08
CA CYS A 140 21.36 26.35 0.95
C CYS A 140 20.98 26.88 -0.44
N PRO A 141 19.83 27.57 -0.60
CA PRO A 141 19.40 28.13 -1.89
C PRO A 141 20.42 29.12 -2.47
N GLN A 142 21.19 29.77 -1.60
CA GLN A 142 22.21 30.74 -1.95
C GLN A 142 23.57 30.12 -2.23
N TRP A 143 23.74 28.79 -2.15
CA TRP A 143 25.05 28.14 -2.26
C TRP A 143 25.83 28.60 -3.50
N ALA A 144 25.19 28.57 -4.67
CA ALA A 144 25.84 29.00 -5.91
C ALA A 144 26.25 30.49 -5.86
N SER A 145 25.40 31.35 -5.30
CA SER A 145 25.72 32.78 -5.16
C SER A 145 26.79 33.08 -4.11
N LEU A 146 26.99 32.20 -3.12
CA LEU A 146 27.99 32.39 -2.06
C LEU A 146 29.33 31.74 -2.44
N VAL A 147 29.29 30.52 -2.97
CA VAL A 147 30.48 29.67 -3.18
C VAL A 147 30.99 29.72 -4.62
N ASP A 148 30.09 29.69 -5.62
CA ASP A 148 30.47 29.59 -7.04
C ASP A 148 30.86 30.95 -7.67
N THR A 149 31.00 32.01 -6.86
CA THR A 149 31.43 33.31 -7.36
C THR A 149 32.86 33.25 -7.93
N ALA A 150 33.11 33.94 -9.04
CA ALA A 150 34.43 34.00 -9.67
C ALA A 150 35.47 34.77 -8.83
N LYS A 151 35.04 35.49 -7.78
CA LYS A 151 35.93 36.28 -6.92
C LYS A 151 36.79 35.36 -6.06
N PRO A 152 38.08 35.69 -5.83
CA PRO A 152 38.88 35.07 -4.78
C PRO A 152 38.14 35.15 -3.45
N PHE A 153 38.25 34.11 -2.65
CA PHE A 153 37.63 34.08 -1.33
C PHE A 153 38.45 34.95 -0.39
N ASP A 154 38.14 36.26 -0.30
CA ASP A 154 38.73 37.13 0.73
C ASP A 154 38.35 36.58 2.12
N GLU A 155 39.37 36.26 2.90
CA GLU A 155 39.25 35.19 3.91
C GLU A 155 38.34 35.52 5.09
N GLU A 156 38.07 36.79 5.36
CA GLU A 156 37.43 37.24 6.60
C GLU A 156 36.08 37.91 6.34
N VAL A 157 36.03 38.91 5.45
CA VAL A 157 34.79 39.65 5.14
C VAL A 157 33.74 38.75 4.51
N ASN A 158 34.09 38.00 3.45
CA ASN A 158 33.13 37.11 2.78
C ASN A 158 32.65 36.01 3.74
N TRP A 159 33.52 35.51 4.63
CA TRP A 159 33.15 34.47 5.57
C TRP A 159 32.09 34.93 6.57
N ILE A 160 32.24 36.13 7.13
CA ILE A 160 31.28 36.70 8.09
C ILE A 160 29.90 36.86 7.43
N GLU A 161 29.85 37.30 6.17
CA GLU A 161 28.59 37.47 5.43
C GLU A 161 27.90 36.15 5.08
N MET A 162 28.65 35.12 4.67
CA MET A 162 28.07 33.82 4.30
C MET A 162 27.68 32.97 5.52
N LEU A 163 28.33 33.18 6.66
CA LEU A 163 28.22 32.31 7.83
C LEU A 163 26.77 32.12 8.30
N PRO A 164 25.92 33.16 8.43
CA PRO A 164 24.51 32.98 8.84
C PRO A 164 23.73 32.06 7.90
N SER A 165 23.87 32.24 6.57
CA SER A 165 23.18 31.41 5.57
C SER A 165 23.67 29.97 5.60
N LEU A 166 24.99 29.75 5.74
CA LEU A 166 25.58 28.42 5.87
C LEU A 166 25.13 27.73 7.16
N PHE A 167 25.10 28.46 8.29
CA PHE A 167 24.70 27.91 9.58
C PHE A 167 23.24 27.46 9.57
N ASN A 168 22.33 28.31 9.09
CA ASN A 168 20.92 27.95 8.93
C ASN A 168 20.75 26.71 8.03
N SER A 169 21.52 26.61 6.95
CA SER A 169 21.46 25.47 6.02
C SER A 169 21.99 24.18 6.64
N VAL A 170 23.06 24.24 7.45
CA VAL A 170 23.55 23.09 8.23
C VAL A 170 22.53 22.67 9.29
N GLU A 171 21.89 23.62 9.98
CA GLU A 171 20.83 23.30 10.95
C GLU A 171 19.63 22.60 10.30
N LEU A 172 19.21 23.04 9.11
CA LEU A 172 18.16 22.39 8.33
C LEU A 172 18.59 20.97 7.92
N ALA A 173 19.82 20.81 7.41
CA ALA A 173 20.37 19.51 7.06
C ALA A 173 20.39 18.55 8.27
N ARG A 174 20.80 19.04 9.45
CA ARG A 174 20.81 18.29 10.70
C ARG A 174 19.41 17.88 11.14
N LYS A 175 18.44 18.81 11.12
CA LYS A 175 17.03 18.51 11.46
C LYS A 175 16.46 17.42 10.56
N GLU A 176 16.75 17.51 9.26
CA GLU A 176 16.26 16.53 8.28
C GLU A 176 16.93 15.16 8.44
N ARG A 177 18.24 15.13 8.69
CA ARG A 177 18.96 13.89 8.98
C ARG A 177 18.38 13.22 10.23
N LEU A 178 18.22 13.96 11.33
CA LEU A 178 17.65 13.42 12.57
C LEU A 178 16.20 12.93 12.37
N ARG A 179 15.40 13.62 11.55
CA ARG A 179 14.04 13.16 11.18
C ARG A 179 14.09 11.84 10.41
N THR A 180 15.00 11.73 9.45
CA THR A 180 15.17 10.54 8.62
C THR A 180 15.69 9.36 9.44
N GLU A 181 16.69 9.58 10.29
CA GLU A 181 17.21 8.59 11.23
C GLU A 181 16.11 8.13 12.20
N ALA A 182 15.30 9.06 12.73
CA ALA A 182 14.18 8.72 13.61
C ALA A 182 13.10 7.87 12.91
N GLU A 183 12.73 8.19 11.66
CA GLU A 183 11.77 7.39 10.90
C GLU A 183 12.35 6.04 10.47
N GLN A 184 13.65 5.98 10.14
CA GLN A 184 14.37 4.74 9.88
C GLN A 184 14.37 3.86 11.13
N HIS A 185 14.73 4.39 12.30
CA HIS A 185 14.68 3.69 13.57
C HIS A 185 13.26 3.18 13.88
N ARG A 186 12.23 4.01 13.67
CA ARG A 186 10.83 3.60 13.82
C ARG A 186 10.47 2.45 12.87
N SER A 187 10.93 2.50 11.62
CA SER A 187 10.70 1.46 10.62
C SER A 187 11.42 0.16 10.97
N ASP A 188 12.66 0.22 11.44
CA ASP A 188 13.42 -0.94 11.89
C ASP A 188 12.79 -1.59 13.11
N ARG A 189 12.32 -0.80 14.09
CA ARG A 189 11.56 -1.31 15.24
C ARG A 189 10.26 -1.99 14.81
N LYS A 190 9.50 -1.37 13.90
CA LYS A 190 8.28 -1.99 13.32
C LYS A 190 8.61 -3.31 12.63
N ARG A 191 9.71 -3.40 11.90
CA ARG A 191 10.17 -4.65 11.26
C ARG A 191 10.48 -5.71 12.30
N ILE A 192 11.25 -5.38 13.34
CA ILE A 192 11.58 -6.33 14.43
C ILE A 192 10.31 -6.89 15.10
N ILE A 193 9.31 -6.04 15.40
CA ILE A 193 8.04 -6.53 15.96
C ILE A 193 7.29 -7.40 14.96
N LYS A 194 7.21 -7.01 13.68
CA LYS A 194 6.57 -7.82 12.64
C LYS A 194 7.22 -9.20 12.51
N ASP A 195 8.55 -9.26 12.46
CA ASP A 195 9.29 -10.51 12.36
C ASP A 195 9.00 -11.40 13.58
N TRP A 196 9.00 -10.82 14.78
CA TRP A 196 8.62 -11.54 15.99
C TRP A 196 7.17 -12.02 15.97
N LEU A 197 6.21 -11.19 15.53
CA LEU A 197 4.80 -11.58 15.44
C LEU A 197 4.56 -12.68 14.40
N THR A 198 5.33 -12.69 13.31
CA THR A 198 5.32 -13.77 12.31
C THR A 198 5.81 -15.08 12.94
N LEU A 199 6.98 -15.05 13.59
CA LEU A 199 7.52 -16.22 14.31
C LEU A 199 6.57 -16.69 15.41
N LEU A 200 5.95 -15.76 16.13
CA LEU A 200 4.97 -16.07 17.16
C LEU A 200 3.72 -16.72 16.56
N SER A 201 3.23 -16.20 15.43
CA SER A 201 2.09 -16.79 14.72
C SER A 201 2.39 -18.19 14.23
N GLU A 202 3.63 -18.47 13.81
CA GLU A 202 4.13 -19.80 13.46
C GLU A 202 4.20 -20.71 14.69
N GLN A 203 4.80 -20.23 15.77
CA GLN A 203 4.90 -20.96 17.03
C GLN A 203 3.53 -21.31 17.58
N LEU A 204 2.56 -20.39 17.56
CA LEU A 204 1.20 -20.62 18.04
C LEU A 204 0.27 -21.25 17.00
N GLN A 205 0.81 -21.73 15.86
CA GLN A 205 -0.03 -22.43 14.88
C GLN A 205 -0.76 -23.62 15.49
N HIS A 206 -0.13 -24.25 16.48
CA HIS A 206 -0.66 -25.41 17.17
C HIS A 206 -1.85 -25.14 18.08
N MET A 207 -2.04 -23.88 18.45
CA MET A 207 -3.18 -23.46 19.27
C MET A 207 -4.43 -23.15 18.43
N ASN A 208 -4.29 -23.06 17.09
CA ASN A 208 -5.43 -22.79 16.22
C ASN A 208 -6.38 -23.98 16.25
N ILE A 209 -7.67 -23.66 16.21
CA ILE A 209 -8.72 -24.66 16.11
C ILE A 209 -9.18 -24.67 14.65
N THR A 210 -9.12 -25.83 14.02
CA THR A 210 -9.78 -26.07 12.73
C THR A 210 -11.06 -26.83 13.01
N ILE A 211 -12.19 -26.24 12.65
CA ILE A 211 -13.49 -26.91 12.73
C ILE A 211 -13.86 -27.34 11.32
N THR A 212 -14.08 -28.63 11.15
CA THR A 212 -14.43 -29.24 9.88
C THR A 212 -15.80 -29.88 10.00
N LEU A 213 -16.70 -29.47 9.12
CA LEU A 213 -18.00 -30.12 8.94
C LEU A 213 -17.82 -31.35 8.05
N CYS A 214 -18.12 -32.52 8.59
CA CYS A 214 -18.11 -33.79 7.88
C CYS A 214 -19.54 -34.24 7.61
N TRP A 215 -19.85 -34.49 6.33
CA TRP A 215 -21.12 -35.09 5.95
C TRP A 215 -21.15 -36.56 6.35
N LYS A 216 -22.24 -37.01 6.98
CA LYS A 216 -22.48 -38.43 7.18
C LYS A 216 -22.90 -39.04 5.85
N GLU A 217 -22.27 -40.16 5.48
CA GLU A 217 -22.75 -40.93 4.34
C GLU A 217 -24.17 -41.43 4.69
N PRO A 218 -25.17 -41.18 3.82
CA PRO A 218 -26.50 -41.72 4.06
C PRO A 218 -26.34 -43.23 4.08
N ALA A 219 -26.72 -43.87 5.19
CA ALA A 219 -26.68 -45.31 5.29
C ALA A 219 -27.45 -45.88 4.09
N SER A 220 -26.75 -46.57 3.20
CA SER A 220 -27.19 -46.98 1.85
C SER A 220 -28.38 -47.95 1.83
N ASN A 221 -29.03 -48.17 2.97
CA ASN A 221 -30.00 -49.25 3.18
C ASN A 221 -31.46 -48.76 3.27
N SER A 222 -31.77 -47.49 3.03
CA SER A 222 -33.16 -47.00 3.00
C SER A 222 -33.71 -46.96 1.57
N ALA A 223 -34.02 -48.13 1.01
CA ALA A 223 -34.60 -48.27 -0.33
C ALA A 223 -36.07 -47.80 -0.44
N ASN A 224 -36.70 -47.37 0.65
CA ASN A 224 -38.17 -47.20 0.71
C ASN A 224 -38.64 -45.80 1.14
N ALA A 225 -37.79 -44.76 1.13
CA ALA A 225 -38.25 -43.39 1.41
C ALA A 225 -38.84 -42.74 0.13
N PRO A 226 -40.17 -42.47 0.06
CA PRO A 226 -40.83 -42.02 -1.17
C PRO A 226 -40.57 -40.54 -1.54
N CYS A 227 -39.78 -39.83 -0.74
CA CYS A 227 -39.38 -38.45 -0.98
C CYS A 227 -37.87 -38.38 -1.21
N ALA A 228 -37.35 -39.18 -2.15
CA ALA A 228 -36.01 -39.00 -2.70
C ALA A 228 -35.98 -37.64 -3.39
N ALA A 229 -35.64 -36.62 -2.61
CA ALA A 229 -35.39 -35.28 -3.06
C ALA A 229 -34.48 -35.33 -4.28
N LEU A 230 -34.77 -34.44 -5.24
CA LEU A 230 -33.96 -34.13 -6.41
C LEU A 230 -32.62 -33.49 -5.96
N TYR A 231 -31.89 -34.14 -5.05
CA TYR A 231 -30.52 -33.80 -4.74
C TYR A 231 -29.73 -33.98 -6.02
N LEU A 232 -29.45 -32.86 -6.69
CA LEU A 232 -28.66 -32.79 -7.90
C LEU A 232 -27.39 -33.65 -7.70
N PRO A 233 -27.24 -34.77 -8.44
CA PRO A 233 -26.16 -35.75 -8.23
C PRO A 233 -24.73 -35.20 -8.47
N ALA A 234 -24.60 -33.91 -8.80
CA ALA A 234 -23.35 -33.27 -9.16
C ALA A 234 -22.75 -32.37 -8.07
N PHE A 235 -23.48 -32.05 -6.99
CA PHE A 235 -22.87 -31.31 -5.88
C PHE A 235 -22.04 -32.26 -5.03
N LYS A 236 -20.77 -32.38 -5.42
CA LYS A 236 -19.74 -33.05 -4.63
C LYS A 236 -19.76 -32.41 -3.24
N ARG A 237 -20.18 -33.17 -2.22
CA ARG A 237 -20.20 -32.73 -0.81
C ARG A 237 -18.78 -32.38 -0.41
N TRP A 238 -18.46 -31.08 -0.33
CA TRP A 238 -17.15 -30.64 0.11
C TRP A 238 -17.18 -30.53 1.62
N ALA A 239 -16.14 -31.07 2.27
CA ALA A 239 -15.93 -30.80 3.68
C ALA A 239 -15.66 -29.30 3.82
N GLN A 240 -16.50 -28.61 4.57
CA GLN A 240 -16.30 -27.20 4.88
C GLN A 240 -15.42 -27.12 6.12
N SER A 241 -14.35 -26.34 6.06
CA SER A 241 -13.49 -26.13 7.22
C SER A 241 -13.26 -24.64 7.46
N ILE A 242 -13.32 -24.25 8.73
CA ILE A 242 -12.97 -22.91 9.19
C ILE A 242 -11.79 -23.03 10.16
N ARG A 243 -10.91 -22.03 10.08
CA ARG A 243 -9.76 -21.92 10.98
C ARG A 243 -9.96 -20.76 11.93
N ILE A 244 -10.12 -21.07 13.20
CA ILE A 244 -10.19 -20.09 14.28
C ILE A 244 -8.77 -19.82 14.76
N ARG A 245 -8.30 -18.60 14.50
CA ARG A 245 -6.96 -18.17 14.89
C ARG A 245 -6.86 -17.96 16.40
N SER A 246 -5.73 -18.32 16.98
CA SER A 246 -5.44 -18.05 18.39
C SER A 246 -4.89 -16.65 18.64
N LEU A 247 -4.55 -15.93 17.57
CA LEU A 247 -4.01 -14.59 17.61
C LEU A 247 -4.85 -13.64 16.76
N PRO A 248 -4.93 -12.35 17.14
CA PRO A 248 -5.42 -11.32 16.24
C PRO A 248 -4.54 -11.21 14.99
N SER A 249 -5.03 -10.48 13.97
CA SER A 249 -4.23 -10.16 12.79
C SER A 249 -3.02 -9.30 13.17
N MET A 250 -1.91 -9.48 12.45
CA MET A 250 -0.70 -8.68 12.65
C MET A 250 -0.97 -7.18 12.45
N GLY A 251 -1.76 -6.81 11.44
CA GLY A 251 -2.15 -5.42 11.19
C GLY A 251 -2.86 -4.80 12.39
N TYR A 252 -3.76 -5.57 13.00
CA TYR A 252 -4.46 -5.17 14.22
C TYR A 252 -3.52 -5.02 15.41
N MET A 253 -2.68 -6.02 15.69
CA MET A 253 -1.74 -5.98 16.82
C MET A 253 -0.80 -4.76 16.74
N MET A 254 -0.28 -4.46 15.54
CA MET A 254 0.59 -3.31 15.31
C MET A 254 -0.13 -1.96 15.49
N SER A 255 -1.41 -1.89 15.13
CA SER A 255 -2.15 -0.62 15.01
C SER A 255 -3.05 -0.32 16.20
N ASN A 256 -3.35 -1.29 17.05
CA ASN A 256 -4.35 -1.14 18.12
C ASN A 256 -3.92 -1.67 19.48
N TRP A 257 -2.88 -2.51 19.57
CA TRP A 257 -2.44 -3.06 20.85
C TRP A 257 -1.70 -1.98 21.68
N PRO A 258 -2.24 -1.51 22.82
CA PRO A 258 -1.67 -0.37 23.55
C PRO A 258 -0.22 -0.58 23.96
N GLN A 259 0.14 -1.79 24.37
CA GLN A 259 1.47 -2.14 24.84
C GLN A 259 2.49 -2.18 23.68
N LEU A 260 2.08 -2.63 22.48
CA LEU A 260 2.95 -2.55 21.28
C LEU A 260 3.09 -1.12 20.79
N LYS A 261 2.00 -0.33 20.81
CA LYS A 261 2.06 1.12 20.54
C LYS A 261 3.01 1.84 21.48
N ASN A 262 2.98 1.51 22.76
CA ASN A 262 3.86 2.11 23.76
C ASN A 262 5.33 1.80 23.45
N ILE A 263 5.64 0.53 23.14
CA ILE A 263 7.00 0.12 22.72
C ILE A 263 7.45 0.82 21.42
N LEU A 264 6.55 0.99 20.45
CA LEU A 264 6.87 1.66 19.18
C LEU A 264 6.99 3.19 19.29
N GLY A 265 6.18 3.79 20.16
CA GLY A 265 6.08 5.24 20.34
C GLY A 265 7.12 5.81 21.30
N GLN A 266 7.70 4.99 22.17
CA GLN A 266 8.70 5.43 23.12
C GLN A 266 10.02 5.83 22.42
N PRO A 267 10.48 7.08 22.54
CA PRO A 267 11.77 7.51 22.01
C PRO A 267 12.96 6.96 22.82
N THR A 268 12.70 6.26 23.93
CA THR A 268 13.69 5.94 24.96
C THR A 268 14.75 4.91 24.60
N SER A 269 14.57 4.06 23.59
CA SER A 269 15.61 3.09 23.22
C SER A 269 16.62 3.72 22.24
N PRO A 270 17.83 4.11 22.69
CA PRO A 270 18.78 4.86 21.86
C PRO A 270 19.32 4.05 20.67
N ASN A 271 19.24 2.72 20.72
CA ASN A 271 19.67 1.83 19.66
C ASN A 271 18.76 0.59 19.55
N LEU A 272 18.94 -0.18 18.48
CA LEU A 272 18.15 -1.38 18.19
C LEU A 272 18.38 -2.53 19.19
N GLU A 273 19.55 -2.61 19.81
CA GLU A 273 19.85 -3.67 20.78
C GLU A 273 19.09 -3.48 22.10
N THR A 274 19.05 -2.24 22.61
CA THR A 274 18.23 -1.89 23.77
C THR A 274 16.75 -2.20 23.49
N PHE A 275 16.27 -1.87 22.30
CA PHE A 275 14.90 -2.18 21.88
C PHE A 275 14.63 -3.69 21.83
N ARG A 276 15.56 -4.49 21.29
CA ARG A 276 15.43 -5.96 21.29
C ARG A 276 15.36 -6.51 22.71
N GLY A 277 16.18 -6.03 23.62
CA GLY A 277 16.14 -6.41 25.04
C GLY A 277 14.81 -6.06 25.71
N GLU A 278 14.28 -4.86 25.47
CA GLU A 278 12.96 -4.46 25.97
C GLU A 278 11.83 -5.33 25.43
N LEU A 279 11.86 -5.63 24.13
CA LEU A 279 10.89 -6.52 23.50
C LEU A 279 10.96 -7.91 24.10
N GLU A 280 12.18 -8.48 24.24
CA GLU A 280 12.42 -9.80 24.83
C GLU A 280 11.85 -9.89 26.25
N ASN A 281 12.12 -8.88 27.08
CA ASN A 281 11.62 -8.80 28.45
C ASN A 281 10.08 -8.78 28.51
N LYS A 282 9.43 -8.19 27.50
CA LYS A 282 7.96 -8.11 27.41
C LYS A 282 7.33 -9.30 26.68
N LYS A 283 8.09 -10.15 25.98
CA LYS A 283 7.54 -11.30 25.25
C LYS A 283 6.68 -12.20 26.13
N ARG A 284 7.15 -12.55 27.33
CA ARG A 284 6.38 -13.40 28.27
C ARG A 284 5.03 -12.80 28.66
N TYR A 285 4.98 -11.49 28.85
CA TYR A 285 3.74 -10.76 29.12
C TYR A 285 2.79 -10.84 27.92
N PHE A 286 3.30 -10.54 26.73
CA PHE A 286 2.53 -10.63 25.49
C PHE A 286 1.99 -12.04 25.24
N MET A 287 2.79 -13.07 25.45
CA MET A 287 2.37 -14.47 25.31
C MET A 287 1.15 -14.79 26.19
N LYS A 288 1.14 -14.30 27.44
CA LYS A 288 0.02 -14.50 28.36
C LYS A 288 -1.23 -13.77 27.87
N GLU A 289 -1.11 -12.51 27.47
CA GLU A 289 -2.24 -11.75 26.93
C GLU A 289 -2.79 -12.42 25.66
N PHE A 290 -1.93 -12.76 24.71
CA PHE A 290 -2.30 -13.40 23.46
C PHE A 290 -2.97 -14.76 23.66
N SER A 291 -2.49 -15.58 24.59
CA SER A 291 -3.10 -16.87 24.90
C SER A 291 -4.51 -16.75 25.48
N SER A 292 -4.84 -15.61 26.10
CA SER A 292 -6.18 -15.31 26.64
C SER A 292 -7.05 -14.48 25.70
N TRP A 293 -6.49 -13.92 24.62
CA TRP A 293 -7.24 -13.07 23.69
C TRP A 293 -8.45 -13.78 23.10
N ARG A 294 -8.27 -14.97 22.50
CA ARG A 294 -9.38 -15.70 21.86
C ARG A 294 -10.48 -16.08 22.86
N PRO A 295 -10.19 -16.76 24.00
CA PRO A 295 -11.23 -17.06 24.99
C PRO A 295 -11.96 -15.83 25.52
N ASN A 296 -11.24 -14.71 25.75
CA ASN A 296 -11.86 -13.48 26.20
C ASN A 296 -12.78 -12.87 25.13
N LEU A 297 -12.36 -12.92 23.86
CA LEU A 297 -13.18 -12.47 22.72
C LEU A 297 -14.44 -13.33 22.59
N GLU A 298 -14.28 -14.67 22.61
CA GLU A 298 -15.40 -15.61 22.55
C GLU A 298 -16.40 -15.37 23.69
N ALA A 299 -15.92 -15.25 24.93
CA ALA A 299 -16.78 -14.98 26.08
C ALA A 299 -17.48 -13.62 25.99
N ALA A 300 -16.79 -12.58 25.51
CA ALA A 300 -17.37 -11.26 25.32
C ALA A 300 -18.48 -11.26 24.26
N LEU A 301 -18.26 -11.93 23.13
CA LEU A 301 -19.26 -12.06 22.06
C LEU A 301 -20.45 -12.92 22.51
N ALA A 302 -20.19 -14.05 23.17
CA ALA A 302 -21.25 -14.94 23.66
C ALA A 302 -22.15 -14.22 24.68
N LYS A 303 -21.60 -13.30 25.49
CA LYS A 303 -22.36 -12.47 26.41
C LYS A 303 -23.32 -11.49 25.72
N THR A 304 -23.07 -11.14 24.46
CA THR A 304 -23.97 -10.27 23.68
C THR A 304 -25.14 -11.01 23.02
N LEU A 305 -25.08 -12.34 22.98
CA LEU A 305 -26.17 -13.16 22.44
C LEU A 305 -27.40 -13.15 23.39
N PRO A 306 -28.61 -13.39 22.87
CA PRO A 306 -29.82 -13.48 23.68
C PRO A 306 -29.68 -14.50 24.83
N MET A 307 -30.26 -14.15 25.98
CA MET A 307 -30.29 -15.07 27.12
C MET A 307 -31.02 -16.36 26.74
N GLY A 308 -30.38 -17.50 26.97
CA GLY A 308 -30.94 -18.81 26.63
C GLY A 308 -30.51 -19.36 25.28
N THR A 309 -29.66 -18.66 24.52
CA THR A 309 -29.06 -19.21 23.29
C THR A 309 -28.43 -20.59 23.56
N THR A 310 -28.99 -21.63 22.95
CA THR A 310 -28.54 -23.01 23.11
C THR A 310 -27.29 -23.25 22.26
N PRO A 311 -26.23 -23.92 22.75
CA PRO A 311 -25.06 -24.20 21.91
C PRO A 311 -25.43 -25.08 20.72
N THR A 312 -24.79 -24.87 19.55
CA THR A 312 -25.03 -25.74 18.38
C THR A 312 -24.69 -27.20 18.68
N GLU A 313 -25.46 -28.12 18.11
CA GLU A 313 -25.21 -29.55 18.22
C GLU A 313 -23.97 -29.92 17.39
N VAL A 314 -23.04 -30.65 18.04
CA VAL A 314 -21.81 -31.10 17.37
C VAL A 314 -22.11 -32.26 16.40
N GLN A 315 -23.22 -32.97 16.63
CA GLN A 315 -23.61 -34.14 15.85
C GLN A 315 -25.09 -34.08 15.53
N THR A 316 -25.41 -34.04 14.23
CA THR A 316 -26.79 -34.13 13.74
C THR A 316 -26.97 -35.44 12.96
N SER A 317 -28.17 -35.74 12.48
CA SER A 317 -28.41 -36.90 11.63
C SER A 317 -27.62 -36.86 10.31
N GLU A 318 -27.35 -35.65 9.80
CA GLU A 318 -26.71 -35.43 8.50
C GLU A 318 -25.22 -35.06 8.59
N PHE A 319 -24.79 -34.47 9.71
CA PHE A 319 -23.45 -33.91 9.85
C PHE A 319 -22.78 -34.31 11.16
N ASP A 320 -21.45 -34.25 11.13
CA ASP A 320 -20.58 -34.31 12.30
C ASP A 320 -19.61 -33.13 12.24
N LEU A 321 -19.70 -32.24 13.23
CA LEU A 321 -18.83 -31.08 13.36
C LEU A 321 -17.58 -31.50 14.14
N LYS A 322 -16.50 -31.74 13.42
CA LYS A 322 -15.24 -32.20 14.02
C LYS A 322 -14.32 -31.04 14.34
N ALA A 323 -13.82 -30.99 15.57
CA ALA A 323 -12.86 -29.98 15.99
C ALA A 323 -11.46 -30.59 16.12
N PHE A 324 -10.53 -30.05 15.35
CA PHE A 324 -9.12 -30.42 15.37
C PHE A 324 -8.30 -29.28 15.95
N ILE A 325 -7.51 -29.57 16.97
CA ILE A 325 -6.45 -28.68 17.44
C ILE A 325 -5.20 -29.05 16.65
N ASN A 326 -4.53 -28.07 16.05
CA ASN A 326 -3.37 -28.33 15.20
C ASN A 326 -2.10 -28.66 16.01
N ASP A 327 -2.16 -29.52 17.01
CA ASP A 327 -1.03 -29.79 17.92
C ASP A 327 0.13 -30.61 17.30
N GLY A 328 0.13 -30.76 15.98
CA GLY A 328 1.02 -31.65 15.22
C GLY A 328 0.47 -33.07 15.12
N SER A 329 -0.49 -33.45 15.97
CA SER A 329 -1.33 -34.62 15.80
C SER A 329 -2.75 -34.14 15.48
N MET A 330 -3.38 -34.65 14.42
CA MET A 330 -4.81 -34.38 14.20
C MET A 330 -5.64 -35.20 15.20
N THR A 331 -5.48 -34.90 16.49
CA THR A 331 -6.29 -35.48 17.54
C THR A 331 -7.67 -34.84 17.46
N GLU A 332 -8.66 -35.69 17.22
CA GLU A 332 -10.06 -35.28 17.20
C GLU A 332 -10.47 -34.91 18.63
N THR A 333 -10.93 -33.67 18.82
CA THR A 333 -11.25 -33.12 20.14
C THR A 333 -12.72 -32.73 20.23
N ASN A 334 -13.63 -33.54 19.66
CA ASN A 334 -15.07 -33.21 19.58
C ASN A 334 -15.70 -32.89 20.96
N THR A 335 -15.08 -33.30 22.07
CA THR A 335 -15.49 -32.96 23.44
C THR A 335 -14.99 -31.60 23.97
N ARG A 336 -14.20 -30.83 23.20
CA ARG A 336 -13.46 -29.65 23.69
C ARG A 336 -13.89 -28.29 23.15
N LEU A 337 -14.90 -28.19 22.27
CA LEU A 337 -15.43 -26.88 21.92
C LEU A 337 -16.08 -26.25 23.16
N SER A 338 -15.60 -25.07 23.55
CA SER A 338 -16.16 -24.32 24.66
C SER A 338 -17.65 -24.06 24.41
N ARG A 339 -18.43 -23.87 25.49
CA ARG A 339 -19.85 -23.53 25.37
C ARG A 339 -20.03 -22.25 24.56
N ASP A 340 -19.23 -21.23 24.86
CA ASP A 340 -19.27 -19.93 24.19
C ASP A 340 -19.00 -20.06 22.69
N LEU A 341 -17.96 -20.82 22.32
CA LEU A 341 -17.65 -21.07 20.91
C LEU A 341 -18.80 -21.79 20.19
N ARG A 342 -19.43 -22.79 20.82
CA ARG A 342 -20.59 -23.47 20.23
C ARG A 342 -21.82 -22.57 20.09
N CYS A 343 -22.01 -21.59 20.98
CA CYS A 343 -23.06 -20.58 20.80
C CYS A 343 -22.73 -19.65 19.64
N LEU A 344 -21.46 -19.23 19.50
CA LEU A 344 -21.00 -18.34 18.42
C LEU A 344 -21.01 -19.00 17.04
N LEU A 345 -20.91 -20.32 16.97
CA LEU A 345 -20.97 -21.08 15.72
C LEU A 345 -22.41 -21.32 15.22
N ARG A 346 -23.46 -20.93 15.97
CA ARG A 346 -24.83 -21.05 15.49
C ARG A 346 -25.05 -20.17 14.25
N ALA A 347 -25.88 -20.64 13.34
CA ALA A 347 -26.20 -19.90 12.13
C ALA A 347 -26.99 -18.61 12.40
N ASP A 348 -27.72 -18.51 13.51
CA ASP A 348 -28.45 -17.31 13.95
C ASP A 348 -27.63 -16.37 14.86
N ALA A 349 -26.38 -16.71 15.20
CA ALA A 349 -25.47 -15.82 15.93
C ALA A 349 -24.88 -14.76 14.97
N VAL A 350 -25.74 -13.86 14.51
CA VAL A 350 -25.41 -12.82 13.51
C VAL A 350 -24.92 -11.56 14.18
N PHE A 351 -23.87 -10.96 13.62
CA PHE A 351 -23.26 -9.73 14.11
C PHE A 351 -23.22 -8.65 13.04
N LYS A 352 -23.20 -7.39 13.47
CA LYS A 352 -22.99 -6.21 12.61
C LYS A 352 -21.76 -5.42 13.06
N HIS A 353 -21.04 -4.87 12.08
CA HIS A 353 -19.97 -3.91 12.31
C HIS A 353 -20.41 -2.53 11.84
N LYS A 354 -19.90 -1.45 12.46
CA LYS A 354 -20.17 -0.08 12.02
C LYS A 354 -19.64 0.18 10.60
N ASP A 355 -18.51 -0.42 10.25
CA ASP A 355 -17.83 -0.17 8.97
C ASP A 355 -18.17 -1.21 7.88
N VAL A 356 -18.92 -2.26 8.22
CA VAL A 356 -19.28 -3.31 7.26
C VAL A 356 -20.81 -3.41 7.22
N PRO A 357 -21.46 -3.04 6.09
CA PRO A 357 -22.91 -3.04 6.00
C PRO A 357 -23.51 -4.46 6.02
N LYS A 358 -22.69 -5.49 5.76
CA LYS A 358 -23.09 -6.89 5.72
C LYS A 358 -23.05 -7.53 7.10
N SER A 359 -23.92 -8.51 7.29
CA SER A 359 -23.87 -9.40 8.45
C SER A 359 -22.57 -10.22 8.48
N VAL A 360 -22.08 -10.47 9.70
CA VAL A 360 -20.80 -11.14 9.97
C VAL A 360 -21.03 -12.29 10.94
N TYR A 361 -20.32 -13.40 10.73
CA TYR A 361 -20.47 -14.66 11.48
C TYR A 361 -19.12 -15.09 12.05
N TYR A 362 -19.09 -15.61 13.27
CA TYR A 362 -17.85 -16.05 13.87
C TYR A 362 -17.31 -17.34 13.21
N PRO A 363 -16.00 -17.47 12.95
CA PRO A 363 -14.89 -16.55 13.23
C PRO A 363 -14.62 -15.54 12.11
N ASP A 364 -15.34 -15.64 10.99
CA ASP A 364 -15.12 -14.82 9.80
C ASP A 364 -15.38 -13.35 10.11
N GLY A 365 -14.48 -12.47 9.64
CA GLY A 365 -14.52 -11.06 9.99
C GLY A 365 -13.82 -10.73 11.30
N PHE A 366 -13.83 -11.56 12.34
CA PHE A 366 -13.34 -11.22 13.70
C PHE A 366 -11.81 -11.18 13.88
N ILE A 367 -11.04 -11.50 12.84
CA ILE A 367 -9.58 -11.67 12.92
C ILE A 367 -8.84 -10.37 13.27
N GLY A 368 -9.42 -9.20 12.96
CA GLY A 368 -8.85 -7.88 13.26
C GLY A 368 -9.46 -7.12 14.45
N TRP A 369 -10.05 -7.77 15.46
CA TRP A 369 -10.97 -7.09 16.39
C TRP A 369 -10.51 -7.11 17.86
N THR A 370 -10.97 -6.10 18.62
CA THR A 370 -10.87 -6.05 20.10
C THR A 370 -12.21 -6.00 20.80
N ILE A 371 -12.16 -6.35 22.08
CA ILE A 371 -13.21 -6.15 23.09
C ILE A 371 -13.28 -4.67 23.49
N ASN A 372 -13.54 -3.77 22.54
CA ASN A 372 -13.58 -2.31 22.74
C ASN A 372 -14.71 -1.67 21.90
N GLU A 373 -14.69 -0.34 21.66
CA GLU A 373 -15.73 0.40 20.91
C GLU A 373 -15.98 -0.08 19.46
N LEU A 374 -15.07 -0.89 18.93
CA LEU A 374 -15.16 -1.54 17.61
C LEU A 374 -15.67 -2.99 17.69
N MET A 375 -16.12 -3.44 18.86
CA MET A 375 -16.70 -4.78 19.02
C MET A 375 -18.00 -4.86 18.20
N PRO A 376 -18.24 -5.95 17.47
CA PRO A 376 -19.47 -6.06 16.73
C PRO A 376 -20.61 -6.16 17.72
N THR A 377 -21.74 -5.60 17.31
CA THR A 377 -22.98 -5.73 18.06
C THR A 377 -23.77 -6.90 17.48
N TYR A 378 -24.35 -7.69 18.36
CA TYR A 378 -25.33 -8.69 17.95
C TYR A 378 -26.46 -8.03 17.15
N ASP A 379 -26.75 -8.59 15.99
CA ASP A 379 -27.67 -8.04 15.01
C ASP A 379 -29.04 -8.70 15.16
N ILE A 380 -29.88 -8.10 16.02
CA ILE A 380 -31.19 -8.63 16.40
C ILE A 380 -32.07 -8.88 15.16
N GLU A 381 -32.06 -7.96 14.19
CA GLU A 381 -32.90 -8.06 13.00
C GLU A 381 -32.49 -9.22 12.10
N SER A 382 -31.20 -9.29 11.74
CA SER A 382 -30.71 -10.39 10.91
C SER A 382 -30.79 -11.73 11.63
N SER A 383 -30.58 -11.76 12.94
CA SER A 383 -30.77 -12.98 13.73
C SER A 383 -32.23 -13.43 13.75
N ARG A 384 -33.20 -12.52 13.89
CA ARG A 384 -34.63 -12.84 13.84
C ARG A 384 -35.04 -13.44 12.49
N VAL A 385 -34.59 -12.83 11.39
CA VAL A 385 -34.76 -13.38 10.04
C VAL A 385 -34.15 -14.79 9.95
N THR A 386 -32.93 -14.93 10.46
CA THR A 386 -32.21 -16.20 10.41
C THR A 386 -32.93 -17.30 11.19
N ILE A 387 -33.43 -17.00 12.40
CA ILE A 387 -34.22 -17.94 13.21
C ILE A 387 -35.47 -18.40 12.45
N ALA A 388 -36.18 -17.48 11.79
CA ALA A 388 -37.35 -17.82 10.99
C ALA A 388 -37.00 -18.76 9.82
N ILE A 389 -35.91 -18.48 9.11
CA ILE A 389 -35.41 -19.33 8.02
C ILE A 389 -35.00 -20.71 8.55
N LEU A 390 -34.26 -20.78 9.66
CA LEU A 390 -33.82 -22.03 10.27
C LEU A 390 -34.98 -22.90 10.75
N ASN A 391 -36.03 -22.29 11.31
CA ASN A 391 -37.24 -22.99 11.72
C ASN A 391 -37.99 -23.58 10.52
N GLU A 392 -38.11 -22.83 9.42
CA GLU A 392 -38.72 -23.33 8.18
C GLU A 392 -37.93 -24.51 7.60
N LEU A 393 -36.60 -24.47 7.69
CA LEU A 393 -35.71 -25.58 7.31
C LEU A 393 -35.73 -26.75 8.30
N GLN A 394 -36.45 -26.63 9.42
CA GLN A 394 -36.48 -27.60 10.52
C GLN A 394 -35.10 -27.84 11.16
N ARG A 395 -34.27 -26.80 11.24
CA ARG A 395 -32.91 -26.84 11.81
C ARG A 395 -32.65 -25.65 12.74
N PRO A 396 -33.40 -25.50 13.84
CA PRO A 396 -33.31 -24.32 14.72
C PRO A 396 -31.94 -24.12 15.38
N ASP A 397 -31.14 -25.19 15.52
CA ASP A 397 -29.82 -25.16 16.17
C ASP A 397 -28.65 -25.38 15.19
N ALA A 398 -28.90 -25.22 13.89
CA ALA A 398 -27.89 -25.41 12.86
C ALA A 398 -26.68 -24.52 13.08
N SER A 399 -25.49 -25.04 12.77
CA SER A 399 -24.28 -24.22 12.76
C SER A 399 -24.19 -23.38 11.48
N TYR A 400 -23.52 -22.23 11.56
CA TYR A 400 -23.23 -21.41 10.39
C TYR A 400 -22.46 -22.20 9.32
N LEU A 401 -21.53 -23.06 9.75
CA LEU A 401 -20.79 -23.98 8.88
C LEU A 401 -21.71 -24.96 8.14
N GLU A 402 -22.71 -25.49 8.84
CA GLU A 402 -23.71 -26.37 8.24
C GLU A 402 -24.46 -25.64 7.14
N MET A 403 -24.90 -24.41 7.39
CA MET A 403 -25.58 -23.60 6.39
C MET A 403 -24.68 -23.21 5.22
N GLN A 404 -23.41 -22.88 5.47
CA GLN A 404 -22.42 -22.64 4.42
C GLN A 404 -22.14 -23.87 3.55
N ALA A 405 -22.17 -25.07 4.13
CA ALA A 405 -21.87 -26.30 3.39
C ALA A 405 -22.92 -26.64 2.32
N HIS A 406 -24.13 -26.10 2.44
CA HIS A 406 -25.14 -26.14 1.38
C HIS A 406 -24.79 -25.21 0.20
N GLY A 407 -23.76 -24.38 0.30
CA GLY A 407 -23.27 -23.54 -0.79
C GLY A 407 -24.36 -22.61 -1.31
N ARG A 408 -24.51 -22.54 -2.64
CA ARG A 408 -25.56 -21.77 -3.31
C ARG A 408 -26.75 -22.67 -3.62
N SER A 409 -27.44 -23.13 -2.57
CA SER A 409 -28.65 -23.96 -2.69
C SER A 409 -29.90 -23.28 -2.13
N PHE A 410 -29.78 -22.05 -1.63
CA PHE A 410 -30.90 -21.34 -1.03
C PHE A 410 -31.65 -20.50 -2.08
N LEU A 411 -32.95 -20.72 -2.19
CA LEU A 411 -33.85 -19.94 -3.03
C LEU A 411 -34.90 -19.22 -2.17
N CYS A 412 -35.08 -17.93 -2.40
CA CYS A 412 -36.20 -17.20 -1.83
C CYS A 412 -37.52 -17.68 -2.47
N ALA A 413 -38.41 -18.28 -1.68
CA ALA A 413 -39.68 -18.79 -2.19
C ALA A 413 -40.73 -17.69 -2.48
N ARG A 414 -40.41 -16.43 -2.12
CA ARG A 414 -41.34 -15.29 -2.16
C ARG A 414 -41.05 -14.35 -3.32
N CYS A 415 -39.80 -14.30 -3.77
CA CYS A 415 -39.38 -13.51 -4.92
C CYS A 415 -39.65 -14.27 -6.22
N ALA A 416 -40.70 -13.88 -6.95
CA ALA A 416 -41.04 -14.50 -8.23
C ALA A 416 -39.97 -14.28 -9.33
N ASN A 417 -39.22 -13.18 -9.24
CA ASN A 417 -38.25 -12.77 -10.25
C ASN A 417 -36.79 -13.08 -9.88
N ASP A 418 -36.51 -13.48 -8.64
CA ASP A 418 -35.15 -13.85 -8.23
C ASP A 418 -34.99 -15.37 -8.26
N SER A 419 -34.61 -15.89 -9.42
CA SER A 419 -34.27 -17.31 -9.58
C SER A 419 -32.83 -17.61 -9.16
N GLY A 420 -32.12 -16.65 -8.58
CA GLY A 420 -30.74 -16.81 -8.18
C GLY A 420 -30.63 -17.72 -6.97
N TYR A 421 -29.85 -18.80 -7.10
CA TYR A 421 -29.41 -19.52 -5.91
C TYR A 421 -28.40 -18.66 -5.13
N LEU A 422 -28.73 -18.40 -3.87
CA LEU A 422 -27.96 -17.58 -2.96
C LEU A 422 -27.16 -18.47 -2.00
N PRO A 423 -25.96 -18.04 -1.58
CA PRO A 423 -25.30 -18.62 -0.42
C PRO A 423 -26.06 -18.25 0.87
N TRP A 424 -25.73 -18.90 1.98
CA TRP A 424 -26.38 -18.67 3.27
C TRP A 424 -26.44 -17.18 3.68
N GLU A 425 -25.31 -16.49 3.61
CA GLU A 425 -25.22 -15.07 3.97
C GLU A 425 -26.04 -14.22 2.99
N GLY A 426 -26.09 -14.63 1.73
CA GLY A 426 -26.84 -13.95 0.68
C GLY A 426 -28.35 -14.05 0.88
N ILE A 427 -28.86 -15.23 1.28
CA ILE A 427 -30.30 -15.38 1.54
C ILE A 427 -30.73 -14.65 2.82
N VAL A 428 -29.88 -14.62 3.85
CA VAL A 428 -30.15 -13.82 5.07
C VAL A 428 -30.16 -12.32 4.73
N ASP A 429 -29.12 -11.81 4.06
CA ASP A 429 -29.03 -10.40 3.66
C ASP A 429 -30.23 -9.99 2.78
N HIS A 430 -30.63 -10.86 1.84
CA HIS A 430 -31.80 -10.66 0.99
C HIS A 430 -33.08 -10.51 1.82
N TYR A 431 -33.37 -11.44 2.73
CA TYR A 431 -34.56 -11.38 3.57
C TYR A 431 -34.57 -10.16 4.49
N VAL A 432 -33.42 -9.76 5.05
CA VAL A 432 -33.30 -8.56 5.88
C VAL A 432 -33.61 -7.30 5.07
N HIS A 433 -33.08 -7.22 3.84
CA HIS A 433 -33.34 -6.11 2.94
C HIS A 433 -34.83 -6.00 2.59
N GLU A 434 -35.41 -7.09 2.10
CA GLU A 434 -36.81 -7.15 1.70
C GLU A 434 -37.77 -6.92 2.87
N HIS A 435 -37.46 -7.47 4.06
CA HIS A 435 -38.26 -7.24 5.26
C HIS A 435 -38.25 -5.76 5.67
N LYS A 436 -37.09 -5.10 5.57
CA LYS A 436 -36.97 -3.68 5.88
C LYS A 436 -37.74 -2.82 4.87
N GLN A 437 -37.60 -3.12 3.57
CA GLN A 437 -38.34 -2.40 2.52
C GLN A 437 -39.86 -2.56 2.71
N TRP A 438 -40.32 -3.77 3.01
CA TRP A 438 -41.72 -4.03 3.32
C TRP A 438 -42.23 -3.25 4.54
N GLN A 439 -41.43 -3.12 5.61
CA GLN A 439 -41.78 -2.29 6.77
C GLN A 439 -41.90 -0.81 6.41
N GLU A 440 -40.99 -0.29 5.57
CA GLU A 440 -41.00 1.10 5.11
C GLU A 440 -42.25 1.38 4.25
N ASP A 441 -42.57 0.50 3.31
CA ASP A 441 -43.75 0.62 2.43
C ASP A 441 -45.06 0.48 3.22
N SER A 442 -45.16 -0.50 4.11
CA SER A 442 -46.36 -0.74 4.93
C SER A 442 -46.61 0.39 5.94
N GLY A 443 -45.54 1.00 6.46
CA GLY A 443 -45.63 2.14 7.37
C GLY A 443 -46.15 3.41 6.66
N GLN A 444 -45.79 3.60 5.38
CA GLN A 444 -46.30 4.72 4.58
C GLN A 444 -47.77 4.54 4.20
N ASP A 445 -48.19 3.31 3.89
CA ASP A 445 -49.58 3.02 3.50
C ASP A 445 -50.59 3.25 4.63
N ALA A 446 -50.20 3.12 5.90
CA ALA A 446 -51.05 3.49 7.04
C ALA A 446 -51.46 4.98 7.03
N THR A 447 -50.73 5.84 6.30
CA THR A 447 -51.02 7.28 6.19
C THR A 447 -51.72 7.69 4.89
N CYS A 448 -51.84 6.81 3.89
CA CYS A 448 -52.36 7.15 2.56
C CYS A 448 -53.58 6.28 2.18
N SER A 449 -54.72 6.57 2.81
CA SER A 449 -56.01 5.89 2.58
C SER A 449 -56.67 6.35 1.26
N GLU A 450 -56.13 5.99 0.09
CA GLU A 450 -56.87 6.17 -1.18
C GLU A 450 -56.53 5.12 -2.27
N LYS A 451 -57.15 3.94 -2.12
CA LYS A 451 -57.59 3.01 -3.19
C LYS A 451 -56.64 2.78 -4.39
N ARG A 452 -55.43 2.29 -4.16
CA ARG A 452 -54.67 1.58 -5.21
C ARG A 452 -54.33 0.17 -4.77
N HIS A 453 -54.62 -0.80 -5.63
CA HIS A 453 -54.30 -2.21 -5.44
C HIS A 453 -52.79 -2.39 -5.62
N HIS A 454 -52.02 -2.20 -4.56
CA HIS A 454 -50.60 -2.48 -4.56
C HIS A 454 -50.36 -3.96 -4.24
N LEU A 455 -49.59 -4.61 -5.11
CA LEU A 455 -49.21 -6.01 -4.96
C LEU A 455 -48.17 -6.08 -3.84
N VAL A 456 -48.63 -6.28 -2.60
CA VAL A 456 -47.76 -6.37 -1.43
C VAL A 456 -46.92 -7.64 -1.56
N VAL A 457 -45.64 -7.49 -1.85
CA VAL A 457 -44.67 -8.58 -1.80
C VAL A 457 -44.44 -8.89 -0.33
N THR A 458 -44.97 -10.02 0.16
CA THR A 458 -44.98 -10.33 1.60
C THR A 458 -43.69 -11.03 2.00
N HIS A 459 -42.69 -10.30 2.51
CA HIS A 459 -41.57 -10.87 3.31
C HIS A 459 -41.86 -10.82 4.82
N ASP A 460 -43.15 -10.94 5.18
CA ASP A 460 -43.57 -11.08 6.58
C ASP A 460 -43.18 -12.46 7.10
N LEU A 461 -42.35 -12.49 8.14
CA LEU A 461 -41.85 -13.72 8.76
C LEU A 461 -42.97 -14.58 9.37
N ASN A 462 -44.19 -14.05 9.55
CA ASN A 462 -45.30 -14.73 10.24
C ASN A 462 -46.50 -15.10 9.33
N ASP A 463 -46.44 -14.86 8.02
CA ASP A 463 -47.62 -15.03 7.14
C ASP A 463 -47.99 -16.49 6.81
N GLY A 464 -47.30 -17.46 7.43
CA GLY A 464 -47.51 -18.90 7.25
C GLY A 464 -47.13 -19.44 5.87
N LYS A 465 -46.61 -18.61 4.95
CA LYS A 465 -46.08 -19.05 3.67
C LYS A 465 -44.62 -19.46 3.84
N SER A 466 -44.24 -20.50 3.10
CA SER A 466 -42.85 -20.96 3.09
C SER A 466 -41.90 -19.81 2.75
N LEU A 467 -40.87 -19.65 3.58
CA LEU A 467 -39.83 -18.64 3.39
C LEU A 467 -38.82 -19.13 2.35
N ILE A 468 -38.32 -20.34 2.52
CA ILE A 468 -37.12 -20.78 1.83
C ILE A 468 -37.32 -22.15 1.22
N ARG A 469 -36.70 -22.35 0.04
CA ARG A 469 -36.51 -23.68 -0.52
C ARG A 469 -35.03 -23.97 -0.55
N LEU A 470 -34.65 -25.08 0.09
CA LEU A 470 -33.34 -25.69 -0.05
C LEU A 470 -33.43 -26.68 -1.21
N VAL A 471 -32.59 -26.50 -2.24
CA VAL A 471 -32.62 -27.30 -3.48
C VAL A 471 -31.41 -28.22 -3.57
#